data_AF-A0A9E1PXG8-F1
#
_entry.id   AF-A0A9E1PXG8-F1
#
_cell.length_a   1.000
_cell.length_b   1.000
_cell.length_c   1.000
_cell.angle_alpha   90.00
_cell.angle_beta   90.00
_cell.angle_gamma   90.00
#
_symmetry.space_group_name_H-M   'P 1'
#
loop_
_entity.id
_entity.type
_entity.pdbx_description
1 polymer ?
#
loop_
_entity_poly.entity_id
_entity_poly.type
_entity_poly.pdbx_seq_one_letter_code
_entity_poly.pdbx_strand_id
1 'polypeptide(L)'
;MSNVATKKNPFRFKELQHSFLMGLEARFGALEMVLTTLRNASDPRELSEALTQIHDEAHRLGGTASMFGALELGRAARALELECNKMLDRSGKISSHECESVAALTDVMMKFTVGPSLYDGDVEAVQIEAAEAPEPRNASIFVLDDDTVICELI
;
A
#
# COMPACT_ATOMS: atom_id res chain seq x y z
N MET A 1 16.79 -14.70 -42.31
CA MET A 1 15.83 -14.51 -41.22
C MET A 1 16.55 -13.74 -40.11
N SER A 2 16.37 -12.42 -40.07
CA SER A 2 17.09 -11.55 -39.13
C SER A 2 16.41 -11.59 -37.77
N ASN A 3 17.18 -12.03 -36.77
CA ASN A 3 16.79 -12.08 -35.37
C ASN A 3 16.76 -10.63 -34.83
N VAL A 4 15.58 -10.03 -34.76
CA VAL A 4 15.39 -8.69 -34.17
C VAL A 4 15.44 -8.84 -32.66
N ALA A 5 16.65 -8.77 -32.12
CA ALA A 5 16.85 -8.58 -30.69
C ALA A 5 16.23 -7.22 -30.30
N THR A 6 15.08 -7.26 -29.63
CA THR A 6 14.47 -6.11 -28.97
C THR A 6 15.38 -5.66 -27.83
N LYS A 7 16.44 -4.91 -28.17
CA LYS A 7 17.20 -4.13 -27.18
C LYS A 7 16.21 -3.16 -26.53
N LYS A 8 15.74 -3.49 -25.32
CA LYS A 8 14.96 -2.59 -24.47
C LYS A 8 15.70 -1.26 -24.42
N ASN A 9 15.12 -0.22 -25.01
CA ASN A 9 15.74 1.09 -25.06
C ASN A 9 15.71 1.69 -23.64
N PRO A 10 16.85 1.81 -22.94
CA PRO A 10 16.90 2.25 -21.54
C PRO A 10 16.38 3.69 -21.36
N PHE A 11 16.37 4.49 -22.43
CA PHE A 11 15.80 5.83 -22.44
C PHE A 11 14.29 5.82 -22.16
N ARG A 12 13.54 4.88 -22.76
CA ARG A 12 12.08 4.78 -22.57
C ARG A 12 11.68 4.34 -21.16
N PHE A 13 12.52 3.56 -20.49
CA PHE A 13 12.23 3.13 -19.12
C PHE A 13 12.31 4.29 -18.12
N LYS A 14 13.34 5.15 -18.26
CA LYS A 14 13.49 6.34 -17.43
C LYS A 14 12.36 7.35 -17.62
N GLU A 15 11.88 7.53 -18.85
CA GLU A 15 10.72 8.38 -19.15
C GLU A 15 9.44 7.85 -18.49
N LEU A 16 9.19 6.54 -18.56
CA LEU A 16 8.04 5.91 -17.92
C LEU A 16 8.10 6.00 -16.39
N GLN A 17 9.28 5.80 -15.83
CA GLN A 17 9.54 5.93 -14.40
C GLN A 17 9.32 7.37 -13.92
N HIS A 18 9.81 8.36 -14.69
CA HIS A 18 9.56 9.77 -14.38
C HIS A 18 8.08 10.12 -14.46
N SER A 19 7.38 9.66 -15.49
CA SER A 19 5.92 9.84 -15.64
C SER A 19 5.14 9.20 -14.49
N PHE A 20 5.56 8.00 -14.05
CA PHE A 20 4.98 7.35 -12.87
C PHE A 20 5.12 8.22 -11.62
N LEU A 21 6.31 8.73 -11.34
CA LEU A 21 6.57 9.58 -10.17
C LEU A 21 5.77 10.89 -10.22
N MET A 22 5.73 11.56 -11.37
CA MET A 22 4.92 12.77 -11.57
C MET A 22 3.42 12.50 -11.41
N GLY A 23 2.97 11.29 -11.76
CA GLY A 23 1.58 10.87 -11.56
C GLY A 23 1.23 10.55 -10.10
N LEU A 24 2.21 10.28 -9.23
CA LEU A 24 1.93 9.86 -7.85
C LEU A 24 1.28 10.98 -7.02
N GLU A 25 1.73 12.22 -7.17
CA GLU A 25 1.15 13.35 -6.42
C GLU A 25 -0.35 13.51 -6.72
N ALA A 26 -0.74 13.45 -7.99
CA ALA A 26 -2.13 13.54 -8.39
C ALA A 26 -2.97 12.35 -7.87
N ARG A 27 -2.39 11.14 -7.89
CA ARG A 27 -3.04 9.93 -7.38
C ARG A 27 -3.23 9.98 -5.87
N PHE A 28 -2.23 10.48 -5.14
CA PHE A 28 -2.32 10.66 -3.70
C PHE A 28 -3.29 11.78 -3.31
N GLY A 29 -3.32 12.89 -4.04
CA GLY A 29 -4.35 13.91 -3.85
C GLY A 29 -5.77 13.34 -4.05
N ALA A 30 -5.97 12.49 -5.06
CA ALA A 30 -7.25 11.81 -5.24
C ALA A 30 -7.57 10.86 -4.07
N LEU A 31 -6.58 10.12 -3.59
CA LEU A 31 -6.74 9.18 -2.49
C LEU A 31 -7.06 9.87 -1.15
N GLU A 32 -6.49 11.04 -0.89
CA GLU A 32 -6.84 11.88 0.28
C GLU A 32 -8.31 12.31 0.25
N MET A 33 -8.84 12.66 -0.93
CA MET A 33 -10.26 12.97 -1.06
C MET A 33 -11.13 11.75 -0.71
N VAL A 34 -10.77 10.57 -1.22
CA VAL A 34 -11.50 9.32 -0.94
C VAL A 34 -11.42 8.94 0.54
N LEU A 35 -10.27 9.13 1.19
CA LEU A 35 -10.14 8.94 2.64
C LEU A 35 -11.04 9.90 3.42
N THR A 36 -11.15 11.15 2.96
CA THR A 36 -12.03 12.13 3.59
C THR A 36 -13.49 11.68 3.46
N THR A 37 -13.89 11.15 2.31
CA THR A 37 -15.21 10.50 2.15
C THR A 37 -15.36 9.33 3.11
N LEU A 38 -14.38 8.42 3.17
CA LEU A 38 -14.42 7.25 4.05
C LEU A 38 -14.62 7.63 5.53
N ARG A 39 -13.92 8.65 6.01
CA ARG A 39 -14.00 9.13 7.40
C ARG A 39 -15.34 9.75 7.76
N ASN A 40 -16.03 10.35 6.78
CA ASN A 40 -17.29 11.06 6.98
C ASN A 40 -18.52 10.25 6.57
N ALA A 41 -18.33 9.13 5.87
CA ALA A 41 -19.39 8.27 5.38
C ALA A 41 -20.21 7.71 6.54
N SER A 42 -21.52 7.96 6.50
CA SER A 42 -22.49 7.38 7.44
C SER A 42 -23.36 6.32 6.76
N ASP A 43 -23.42 6.33 5.42
CA ASP A 43 -24.10 5.31 4.62
C ASP A 43 -23.13 4.13 4.38
N PRO A 44 -23.50 2.88 4.73
CA PRO A 44 -22.71 1.69 4.41
C PRO A 44 -22.35 1.56 2.92
N ARG A 45 -23.17 2.08 2.01
CA ARG A 45 -22.88 2.06 0.56
C ARG A 45 -21.74 3.01 0.22
N GLU A 46 -21.80 4.25 0.70
CA GLU A 46 -20.74 5.25 0.52
C GLU A 46 -19.41 4.76 1.10
N LEU A 47 -19.48 4.11 2.27
CA LEU A 47 -18.31 3.53 2.94
C LEU A 47 -17.72 2.38 2.11
N SER A 48 -18.56 1.48 1.57
CA SER A 48 -18.12 0.40 0.68
C SER A 48 -17.53 0.92 -0.63
N GLU A 49 -18.11 1.98 -1.21
CA GLU A 49 -17.60 2.61 -2.44
C GLU A 49 -16.25 3.26 -2.20
N ALA A 50 -16.09 4.02 -1.11
CA ALA A 50 -14.82 4.63 -0.74
C ALA A 50 -13.73 3.58 -0.49
N LEU A 51 -14.04 2.49 0.21
CA LEU A 51 -13.08 1.39 0.41
C LEU A 51 -12.68 0.69 -0.88
N THR A 52 -13.64 0.47 -1.79
CA THR A 52 -13.35 -0.13 -3.11
C THR A 52 -12.41 0.76 -3.91
N GLN A 53 -12.63 2.08 -3.88
CA GLN A 53 -11.75 3.04 -4.55
C GLN A 53 -10.33 3.03 -3.96
N ILE A 54 -10.20 2.97 -2.63
CA ILE A 54 -8.89 2.88 -1.97
C ILE A 54 -8.20 1.56 -2.32
N HIS A 55 -8.93 0.44 -2.26
CA HIS A 55 -8.45 -0.88 -2.64
C HIS A 55 -7.88 -0.89 -4.06
N ASP A 56 -8.65 -0.40 -5.03
CA ASP A 56 -8.27 -0.43 -6.45
C ASP A 56 -7.06 0.46 -6.74
N GLU A 57 -6.96 1.58 -6.04
CA GLU A 57 -5.81 2.48 -6.12
C GLU A 57 -4.56 1.82 -5.54
N ALA A 58 -4.69 1.19 -4.37
CA ALA A 58 -3.62 0.44 -3.71
C ALA A 58 -3.13 -0.73 -4.57
N HIS A 59 -4.05 -1.52 -5.17
CA HIS A 59 -3.70 -2.59 -6.10
C HIS A 59 -2.89 -2.09 -7.29
N ARG A 60 -3.36 -1.01 -7.93
CA ARG A 60 -2.66 -0.39 -9.07
C ARG A 60 -1.28 0.14 -8.66
N LEU A 61 -1.17 0.77 -7.49
CA LEU A 61 0.10 1.25 -6.96
C LEU A 61 1.06 0.09 -6.65
N GLY A 62 0.60 -0.99 -6.02
CA GLY A 62 1.41 -2.17 -5.73
C GLY A 62 2.03 -2.79 -6.98
N GLY A 63 1.22 -2.95 -8.03
CA GLY A 63 1.69 -3.46 -9.32
C GLY A 63 2.68 -2.51 -10.00
N THR A 64 2.35 -1.22 -10.10
CA THR A 64 3.19 -0.24 -10.80
C THR A 64 4.48 0.11 -10.06
N ALA A 65 4.45 0.22 -8.73
CA ALA A 65 5.63 0.47 -7.90
C ALA A 65 6.67 -0.66 -8.03
N SER A 66 6.22 -1.91 -8.06
CA SER A 66 7.10 -3.07 -8.27
C SER A 66 7.80 -3.04 -9.63
N MET A 67 7.11 -2.58 -10.68
CA MET A 67 7.70 -2.47 -12.02
C MET A 67 8.81 -1.42 -12.12
N PHE A 68 8.75 -0.38 -11.29
CA PHE A 68 9.70 0.74 -11.29
C PHE A 68 10.72 0.69 -10.15
N GLY A 69 10.75 -0.37 -9.35
CA GLY A 69 11.72 -0.56 -8.26
C GLY A 69 11.39 0.19 -6.98
N ALA A 70 10.19 0.75 -6.84
CA ALA A 70 9.71 1.42 -5.62
C ALA A 70 9.17 0.37 -4.63
N LEU A 71 10.04 -0.49 -4.12
CA LEU A 71 9.66 -1.66 -3.33
C LEU A 71 8.87 -1.31 -2.06
N GLU A 72 9.28 -0.27 -1.33
CA GLU A 72 8.61 0.14 -0.09
C GLU A 72 7.20 0.70 -0.36
N LEU A 73 7.05 1.50 -1.42
CA LEU A 73 5.74 1.94 -1.90
C LEU A 73 4.87 0.73 -2.28
N GLY A 74 5.45 -0.24 -2.98
CA GLY A 74 4.75 -1.47 -3.37
C GLY A 74 4.27 -2.29 -2.17
N ARG A 75 5.10 -2.42 -1.13
CA ARG A 75 4.76 -3.12 0.12
C ARG A 75 3.65 -2.39 0.89
N ALA A 76 3.77 -1.08 1.03
CA ALA A 76 2.76 -0.26 1.70
C ALA A 76 1.40 -0.34 0.97
N ALA A 77 1.42 -0.22 -0.37
CA ALA A 77 0.23 -0.36 -1.19
C ALA A 77 -0.40 -1.75 -1.06
N ARG A 78 0.41 -2.82 -1.03
CA ARG A 78 -0.11 -4.18 -0.83
C ARG A 78 -0.71 -4.38 0.56
N ALA A 79 -0.12 -3.81 1.61
CA ALA A 79 -0.68 -3.86 2.96
C ALA A 79 -2.04 -3.15 3.03
N LEU A 80 -2.14 -1.96 2.42
CA LEU A 80 -3.40 -1.21 2.31
C LEU A 80 -4.47 -2.00 1.54
N GLU A 81 -4.12 -2.58 0.40
CA GLU A 81 -5.02 -3.42 -0.40
C GLU A 81 -5.58 -4.61 0.41
N LEU A 82 -4.71 -5.31 1.17
CA LEU A 82 -5.12 -6.43 2.01
C LEU A 82 -6.06 -5.99 3.14
N GLU A 83 -5.81 -4.83 3.75
CA GLU A 83 -6.68 -4.30 4.80
C GLU A 83 -8.07 -3.93 4.26
N CYS A 84 -8.12 -3.27 3.09
CA CYS A 84 -9.40 -2.99 2.44
C CYS A 84 -10.17 -4.27 2.08
N ASN A 85 -9.48 -5.33 1.61
CA ASN A 85 -10.13 -6.61 1.33
C ASN A 85 -10.81 -7.21 2.57
N LYS A 86 -10.11 -7.23 3.71
CA LYS A 86 -10.70 -7.72 4.98
C LYS A 86 -11.95 -6.95 5.37
N MET A 87 -11.98 -5.65 5.13
CA MET A 87 -13.13 -4.79 5.45
C MET A 87 -14.29 -5.00 4.48
N LEU A 88 -14.01 -5.12 3.18
CA LEU A 88 -15.02 -5.39 2.15
C LEU A 88 -15.70 -6.75 2.35
N ASP A 89 -14.93 -7.77 2.75
CA ASP A 89 -15.46 -9.11 3.05
C ASP A 89 -16.46 -9.13 4.22
N ARG A 90 -16.35 -8.16 5.14
CA ARG A 90 -17.20 -8.06 6.35
C ARG A 90 -18.61 -7.49 6.10
N SER A 91 -19.00 -7.28 4.85
CA SER A 91 -20.39 -6.98 4.43
C SER A 91 -21.07 -5.86 5.24
N GLY A 92 -20.37 -4.74 5.45
CA GLY A 92 -20.95 -3.50 5.98
C GLY A 92 -20.91 -3.33 7.51
N LYS A 93 -20.29 -4.24 8.26
CA LYS A 93 -19.93 -4.01 9.67
C LYS A 93 -18.51 -3.49 9.78
N ILE A 94 -18.32 -2.24 9.37
CA ILE A 94 -17.01 -1.59 9.43
C ILE A 94 -17.02 -0.63 10.61
N SER A 95 -16.07 -0.85 11.51
CA SER A 95 -15.87 -0.02 12.70
C SER A 95 -15.04 1.22 12.38
N SER A 96 -15.21 2.27 13.19
CA SER A 96 -14.40 3.50 13.10
C SER A 96 -12.89 3.19 13.18
N HIS A 97 -12.50 2.21 13.99
CA HIS A 97 -11.10 1.80 14.15
C HIS A 97 -10.52 1.20 12.85
N GLU A 98 -11.31 0.44 12.10
CA GLU A 98 -10.86 -0.11 10.81
C GLU A 98 -10.70 1.01 9.76
N CYS A 99 -11.58 2.01 9.75
CA CYS A 99 -11.40 3.20 8.91
C CYS A 99 -10.12 3.98 9.27
N GLU A 100 -9.79 4.07 10.57
CA GLU A 100 -8.54 4.69 11.02
C GLU A 100 -7.30 3.89 10.60
N SER A 101 -7.36 2.54 10.62
CA SER A 101 -6.30 1.66 10.12
C SER A 101 -6.00 1.90 8.64
N VAL A 102 -7.04 1.94 7.79
CA VAL A 102 -6.90 2.26 6.36
C VAL A 102 -6.31 3.64 6.13
N ALA A 103 -6.74 4.63 6.92
CA ALA A 103 -6.20 5.98 6.81
C ALA A 103 -4.71 6.04 7.22
N ALA A 104 -4.32 5.38 8.31
CA ALA A 104 -2.94 5.33 8.76
C ALA A 104 -2.02 4.64 7.72
N LEU A 105 -2.46 3.53 7.13
CA LEU A 105 -1.72 2.84 6.06
C LEU A 105 -1.58 3.71 4.81
N THR A 106 -2.62 4.47 4.48
CA THR A 106 -2.58 5.42 3.37
C THR A 106 -1.58 6.56 3.64
N ASP A 107 -1.58 7.13 4.85
CA ASP A 107 -0.62 8.16 5.26
C ASP A 107 0.83 7.65 5.17
N VAL A 108 1.07 6.39 5.58
CA VAL A 108 2.38 5.74 5.44
C VAL A 108 2.77 5.61 3.96
N MET A 109 1.84 5.17 3.11
CA MET A 109 2.08 5.04 1.67
C MET A 109 2.44 6.39 1.02
N MET A 110 1.77 7.47 1.41
CA MET A 110 1.99 8.82 0.87
C MET A 110 3.33 9.43 1.29
N LYS A 111 3.93 8.98 2.41
CA LYS A 111 5.25 9.47 2.82
C LYS A 111 6.38 9.03 1.88
N PHE A 112 6.17 7.98 1.09
CA PHE A 112 7.18 7.49 0.15
C PHE A 112 7.36 8.38 -1.11
N THR A 113 6.56 9.43 -1.29
CA THR A 113 6.74 10.39 -2.41
C THR A 113 7.52 11.65 -2.08
N VAL A 114 7.86 11.92 -0.81
CA VAL A 114 8.42 13.22 -0.39
C VAL A 114 9.95 13.19 -0.20
N GLY A 115 10.64 12.11 -0.59
CA GLY A 115 12.08 11.97 -0.43
C GLY A 115 12.87 12.07 -1.75
N PRO A 116 13.95 12.87 -1.84
CA PRO A 116 14.88 12.86 -2.98
C PRO A 116 15.68 11.54 -3.13
N SER A 117 15.42 10.53 -2.30
CA SER A 117 16.28 9.36 -2.09
C SER A 117 15.88 8.08 -2.85
N LEU A 118 14.87 8.10 -3.73
CA LEU A 118 14.52 6.88 -4.48
C LEU A 118 15.59 6.46 -5.51
N TYR A 119 16.58 7.33 -5.80
CA TYR A 119 17.61 7.09 -6.82
C TYR A 119 18.95 7.76 -6.51
N ASP A 120 19.55 7.53 -5.34
CA ASP A 120 21.02 7.60 -5.28
C ASP A 120 21.58 6.18 -5.31
N GLY A 121 22.53 5.97 -6.22
CA GLY A 121 23.01 4.66 -6.67
C GLY A 121 23.81 3.86 -5.65
N ASP A 122 23.80 4.27 -4.37
CA ASP A 122 24.42 3.59 -3.25
C ASP A 122 23.35 3.38 -2.17
N VAL A 123 22.61 2.27 -2.28
CA VAL A 123 21.64 1.88 -1.25
C VAL A 123 22.44 1.28 -0.08
N GLU A 124 22.97 2.14 0.79
CA GLU A 124 23.01 1.74 2.19
C GLU A 124 21.56 1.58 2.62
N ALA A 125 21.18 0.35 2.95
CA ALA A 125 19.86 0.03 3.46
C ALA A 125 19.52 1.01 4.57
N VAL A 126 18.55 1.88 4.34
CA VAL A 126 17.95 2.67 5.41
C VAL A 126 17.29 1.66 6.33
N GLN A 127 18.00 1.31 7.41
CA GLN A 127 17.40 0.64 8.54
C GLN A 127 16.38 1.62 9.10
N ILE A 128 15.12 1.42 8.74
CA ILE A 128 14.01 1.96 9.51
C ILE A 128 14.14 1.25 10.85
N GLU A 129 14.67 1.97 11.86
CA GLU A 129 14.47 1.55 13.24
C GLU A 129 12.97 1.34 13.39
N ALA A 130 12.59 0.08 13.61
CA ALA A 130 11.22 -0.31 13.82
C ALA A 130 10.67 0.61 14.89
N ALA A 131 9.77 1.53 14.50
CA ALA A 131 8.96 2.24 15.46
C ALA A 131 8.28 1.15 16.29
N GLU A 132 8.64 1.13 17.56
CA GLU A 132 8.22 0.13 18.54
C GLU A 132 6.71 -0.02 18.43
N ALA A 133 6.28 -1.16 17.90
CA ALA A 133 4.87 -1.47 17.78
C ALA A 133 4.26 -1.40 19.19
N PRO A 134 3.08 -0.80 19.38
CA PRO A 134 2.42 -0.86 20.68
C PRO A 134 2.31 -2.32 21.08
N GLU A 135 2.93 -2.70 22.21
CA GLU A 135 2.99 -4.08 22.65
C GLU A 135 1.59 -4.71 22.59
N PRO A 136 1.41 -5.84 21.88
CA PRO A 136 0.15 -6.55 21.89
C PRO A 136 -0.05 -7.11 23.30
N ARG A 137 -0.83 -6.39 24.10
CA ARG A 137 -1.34 -6.92 25.36
C ARG A 137 -2.22 -8.12 25.01
N ASN A 138 -1.70 -9.31 25.33
CA ASN A 138 -2.38 -10.60 25.40
C ASN A 138 -2.55 -11.41 24.10
N ALA A 139 -1.54 -11.48 23.23
CA ALA A 139 -1.47 -12.55 22.23
C ALA A 139 -0.54 -13.68 22.72
N SER A 140 -1.10 -14.86 23.00
CA SER A 140 -0.31 -16.07 23.26
C SER A 140 -0.09 -16.81 21.95
N ILE A 141 1.15 -16.84 21.46
CA ILE A 141 1.51 -17.58 20.25
C ILE A 141 1.85 -19.01 20.64
N PHE A 142 1.06 -19.97 20.17
CA PHE A 142 1.39 -21.40 20.25
C PHE A 142 1.88 -21.86 18.89
N VAL A 143 3.10 -22.39 18.85
CA VAL A 143 3.67 -23.03 17.65
C VAL A 143 3.38 -24.52 17.76
N LEU A 144 2.61 -25.05 16.82
CA LEU A 144 2.45 -26.49 16.62
C LEU A 144 2.95 -26.81 15.20
N ASP A 145 3.93 -27.72 15.17
CA ASP A 145 4.72 -28.24 14.04
C ASP A 145 4.47 -27.67 12.62
N ASP A 146 5.56 -27.09 12.13
CA ASP A 146 6.07 -26.98 10.76
C ASP A 146 5.26 -26.41 9.60
N ASP A 147 3.99 -25.98 9.70
CA ASP A 147 3.44 -25.06 8.68
C ASP A 147 2.07 -24.43 9.03
N THR A 148 1.70 -24.28 10.31
CA THR A 148 0.44 -23.61 10.65
C THR A 148 0.54 -22.72 11.88
N VAL A 149 0.41 -21.41 11.66
CA VAL A 149 0.23 -20.41 12.73
C VAL A 149 -1.25 -20.14 12.87
N ILE A 150 -1.82 -20.49 14.03
CA ILE A 150 -3.18 -20.09 14.41
C ILE A 150 -3.06 -18.93 15.38
N CYS A 151 -3.55 -17.75 14.97
CA CYS A 151 -3.74 -16.62 15.87
C CYS A 151 -5.17 -16.67 16.43
N GLU A 152 -5.34 -17.10 17.69
CA GLU A 152 -6.56 -16.79 18.43
C GLU A 152 -6.38 -15.45 19.17
N LEU A 153 -7.28 -14.51 18.90
CA LEU A 153 -7.48 -13.35 19.78
C LEU A 153 -8.31 -13.81 20.99
N ILE A 154 -7.81 -13.53 22.20
CA ILE A 154 -8.62 -13.55 23.44
C ILE A 154 -9.07 -12.12 23.74
#